data_AF-A0A2C6KE82-F1
#
_entry.id   AF-A0A2C6KE82-F1
#
_cell.length_a   1.000
_cell.length_b   1.000
_cell.length_c   1.000
_cell.angle_alpha   90.00
_cell.angle_beta   90.00
_cell.angle_gamma   90.00
#
_symmetry.space_group_name_H-M   'P 1'
#
loop_
_entity.id
_entity.type
_entity.pdbx_description
1 polymer ?
#
loop_
_entity_poly.entity_id
_entity_poly.type
_entity_poly.pdbx_seq_one_letter_code
_entity_poly.pdbx_strand_id
1 'polypeptide(L)'
;MNYLSMAQIFMGLAQSGAWGCFDEFNRISIEVLSVVSTQVKSILDAIKEGKKRFQFMEDEINLIPTCGFFITMNPGYAGRTELPENLKALFRSCAMIVPDVLFICENMLMSEGFINARALAHKFVTLYSLCNSLLSKAMHYDWGLRAVKAVLRQAGALKRADINVDEDVLLMRALRDFNIAKITTDVRVDD
;
A
#
# COMPACT_ATOMS: atom_id res chain seq x y z
N MET A 1 -2.54 12.12 -16.35
CA MET A 1 -3.58 12.89 -15.66
C MET A 1 -3.29 14.37 -15.88
N ASN A 2 -4.22 15.16 -16.43
CA ASN A 2 -3.99 16.60 -16.67
C ASN A 2 -4.53 17.42 -15.47
N TYR A 3 -4.17 18.71 -15.42
CA TYR A 3 -4.55 19.59 -14.31
C TYR A 3 -6.05 19.91 -14.26
N LEU A 4 -6.77 19.82 -15.38
CA LEU A 4 -8.22 20.08 -15.47
C LEU A 4 -9.02 18.94 -14.85
N SER A 5 -8.66 17.69 -15.15
CA SER A 5 -9.27 16.52 -14.51
C SER A 5 -9.03 16.52 -12.99
N MET A 6 -7.84 16.95 -12.55
CA MET A 6 -7.55 17.11 -11.12
C MET A 6 -8.43 18.20 -10.49
N ALA A 7 -8.57 19.36 -11.15
CA ALA A 7 -9.47 20.41 -10.69
C ALA A 7 -10.91 19.90 -10.52
N GLN A 8 -11.43 19.13 -11.49
CA GLN A 8 -12.77 18.53 -11.41
C GLN A 8 -12.93 17.58 -10.22
N ILE A 9 -11.94 16.73 -9.96
CA ILE A 9 -11.94 15.84 -8.79
C ILE A 9 -11.93 16.68 -7.50
N PHE A 10 -11.07 17.68 -7.41
CA PHE A 10 -10.98 18.54 -6.23
C PHE A 10 -12.25 19.36 -5.99
N MET A 11 -12.89 19.87 -7.05
CA MET A 11 -14.21 20.50 -6.97
C MET A 11 -15.25 19.55 -6.40
N GLY A 12 -15.25 18.29 -6.87
CA GLY A 12 -16.14 17.25 -6.35
C GLY A 12 -15.90 16.95 -4.87
N LEU A 13 -14.64 16.81 -4.46
CA LEU A 13 -14.27 16.56 -3.06
C LEU A 13 -14.65 17.75 -2.15
N ALA A 14 -14.36 18.98 -2.58
CA ALA A 14 -14.67 20.19 -1.82
C ALA A 14 -16.19 20.39 -1.61
N GLN A 15 -16.99 20.13 -2.64
CA GLN A 15 -18.45 20.30 -2.59
C GLN A 15 -19.17 19.14 -1.89
N SER A 16 -18.60 17.93 -1.90
CA SER A 16 -19.18 16.76 -1.23
C SER A 16 -18.71 16.58 0.21
N GLY A 17 -17.59 17.20 0.60
CA GLY A 17 -16.96 16.97 1.90
C GLY A 17 -16.25 15.62 2.02
N ALA A 18 -16.04 14.92 0.89
CA ALA A 18 -15.41 13.61 0.84
C ALA A 18 -13.88 13.68 0.90
N TRP A 19 -13.26 12.53 1.16
CA TRP A 19 -11.80 12.39 1.20
C TRP A 19 -11.28 11.73 -0.08
N GLY A 20 -10.20 12.28 -0.63
CA GLY A 20 -9.49 11.70 -1.77
C GLY A 20 -8.11 11.20 -1.35
N CYS A 21 -7.80 9.95 -1.68
CA CYS A 21 -6.45 9.39 -1.58
C CYS A 21 -5.90 9.13 -2.98
N PHE A 22 -4.87 9.87 -3.38
CA PHE A 22 -4.25 9.78 -4.69
C PHE A 22 -3.01 8.92 -4.59
N ASP A 23 -3.13 7.69 -5.07
CA ASP A 23 -2.04 6.74 -5.09
C ASP A 23 -0.99 7.13 -6.14
N GLU A 24 0.29 6.93 -5.82
CA GLU A 24 1.39 7.10 -6.76
C GLU A 24 1.48 8.51 -7.38
N PHE A 25 1.18 9.54 -6.59
CA PHE A 25 1.03 10.92 -7.05
C PHE A 25 2.26 11.48 -7.78
N ASN A 26 3.44 10.98 -7.42
CA ASN A 26 4.72 11.32 -8.01
C ASN A 26 4.97 10.70 -9.41
N ARG A 27 3.96 10.09 -10.05
CA ARG A 27 3.98 9.75 -11.49
C ARG A 27 3.53 10.89 -12.40
N ILE A 28 2.95 11.93 -11.82
CA ILE A 28 2.47 13.10 -12.57
C ILE A 28 3.66 13.99 -12.93
N SER A 29 3.61 14.62 -14.12
CA SER A 29 4.65 15.56 -14.54
C SER A 29 4.74 16.75 -13.59
N ILE A 30 5.97 17.25 -13.40
CA ILE A 30 6.25 18.37 -12.49
C ILE A 30 5.44 19.62 -12.86
N GLU A 31 5.26 19.87 -14.15
CA GLU A 31 4.44 20.98 -14.68
C GLU A 31 2.99 20.92 -14.19
N VAL A 32 2.37 19.74 -14.24
CA VAL A 32 1.00 19.54 -13.78
C VAL A 32 0.93 19.63 -12.25
N LEU A 33 1.91 19.07 -11.53
CA LEU A 33 1.98 19.16 -10.07
C LEU A 33 2.11 20.60 -9.57
N SER A 34 2.80 21.46 -10.31
CA SER A 34 2.91 22.88 -9.99
C SER A 34 1.54 23.58 -10.02
N VAL A 35 0.73 23.33 -11.05
CA VAL A 35 -0.65 23.86 -11.13
C VAL A 35 -1.56 23.23 -10.06
N VAL A 36 -1.41 21.93 -9.80
CA VAL A 36 -2.18 21.25 -8.76
C VAL A 36 -1.90 21.83 -7.37
N SER A 37 -0.69 22.32 -7.10
CA SER A 37 -0.36 22.97 -5.83
C SER A 37 -1.22 24.21 -5.57
N THR A 38 -1.50 25.02 -6.60
CA THR A 38 -2.33 26.23 -6.44
C THR A 38 -3.79 25.86 -6.23
N GLN A 39 -4.27 24.81 -6.89
CA GLN A 39 -5.60 24.26 -6.68
C GLN A 39 -5.79 23.78 -5.24
N VAL A 40 -4.91 22.90 -4.74
CA VAL A 40 -5.00 22.40 -3.35
C VAL A 40 -4.88 23.54 -2.35
N LYS A 41 -3.95 24.48 -2.58
CA LYS A 41 -3.75 25.65 -1.71
C LYS A 41 -5.01 26.52 -1.61
N SER A 42 -5.66 26.81 -2.75
CA SER A 42 -6.90 27.59 -2.80
C SER A 42 -7.99 26.99 -1.91
N ILE A 43 -8.16 25.66 -1.94
CA ILE A 43 -9.14 24.95 -1.10
C ILE A 43 -8.74 25.02 0.37
N LEU A 44 -7.47 24.74 0.70
CA LEU A 44 -6.98 24.76 2.07
C LEU A 44 -7.10 26.15 2.71
N ASP A 45 -6.84 27.21 1.96
CA ASP A 45 -7.00 28.59 2.44
C ASP A 45 -8.47 28.92 2.67
N ALA A 46 -9.38 28.51 1.77
CA ALA A 46 -10.81 28.68 1.98
C ALA A 46 -11.33 27.95 3.22
N ILE A 47 -10.82 26.73 3.50
CA ILE A 47 -11.12 25.99 4.74
C ILE A 47 -10.59 26.76 5.96
N LYS A 48 -9.34 27.22 5.91
CA LYS A 48 -8.69 27.96 7.01
C LYS A 48 -9.41 29.26 7.34
N GLU A 49 -9.96 29.94 6.34
CA GLU A 49 -10.74 31.17 6.48
C GLU A 49 -12.21 30.91 6.89
N GLY A 50 -12.65 29.65 6.97
CA GLY A 50 -14.02 29.30 7.34
C GLY A 50 -15.07 29.69 6.29
N LYS A 51 -14.68 29.76 5.01
CA LYS A 51 -15.58 30.10 3.91
C LYS A 51 -16.60 28.99 3.66
N LYS A 52 -17.85 29.38 3.36
CA LYS A 52 -18.90 28.45 2.88
C LYS A 52 -18.93 28.30 1.36
N ARG A 53 -18.48 29.35 0.66
CA ARG A 53 -18.33 29.43 -0.78
C ARG A 53 -17.03 30.15 -1.09
N PHE A 54 -16.37 29.76 -2.16
CA PHE A 54 -15.13 30.39 -2.60
C PHE A 54 -14.95 30.23 -4.10
N GLN A 55 -14.17 31.14 -4.69
CA GLN A 55 -13.76 31.05 -6.08
C GLN A 55 -12.71 29.94 -6.22
N PHE A 56 -13.01 28.94 -7.03
CA PHE A 56 -12.09 27.88 -7.40
C PHE A 56 -12.01 27.81 -8.92
N MET A 57 -10.83 28.05 -9.48
CA MET A 57 -10.67 28.25 -10.92
C MET A 57 -11.61 29.37 -11.41
N GLU A 58 -12.45 29.11 -12.41
CA GLU A 58 -13.40 30.08 -12.98
C GLU A 58 -14.79 30.05 -12.32
N ASP A 59 -15.04 29.10 -11.41
CA ASP A 59 -16.35 28.89 -10.78
C ASP A 59 -16.38 29.26 -9.29
N GLU A 60 -17.51 29.78 -8.82
CA GLU A 60 -17.78 29.90 -7.39
C GLU A 60 -18.48 28.62 -6.89
N ILE A 61 -17.82 27.87 -6.02
CA ILE A 61 -18.30 26.58 -5.53
C ILE A 61 -18.62 26.61 -4.03
N ASN A 62 -19.51 25.73 -3.60
CA ASN A 62 -19.74 25.47 -2.18
C ASN A 62 -18.56 24.70 -1.57
N LEU A 63 -18.29 24.92 -0.29
CA LEU A 63 -17.24 24.24 0.45
C LEU A 63 -17.82 23.53 1.68
N ILE A 64 -17.57 22.24 1.79
CA ILE A 64 -17.83 21.44 2.98
C ILE A 64 -16.48 21.18 3.68
N PRO A 65 -16.21 21.77 4.86
CA PRO A 65 -14.90 21.72 5.52
C PRO A 65 -14.38 20.33 5.90
N THR A 66 -15.21 19.29 5.77
CA THR A 66 -14.81 17.90 6.06
C THR A 66 -13.98 17.28 4.94
N CYS A 67 -13.84 17.93 3.78
CA CYS A 67 -13.06 17.37 2.68
C CYS A 67 -11.57 17.20 3.05
N GLY A 68 -10.92 16.18 2.49
CA GLY A 68 -9.53 15.84 2.81
C GLY A 68 -8.76 15.34 1.59
N PHE A 69 -7.47 15.66 1.52
CA PHE A 69 -6.58 15.27 0.44
C PHE A 69 -5.39 14.51 0.99
N PHE A 70 -5.17 13.30 0.48
CA PHE A 70 -4.08 12.42 0.86
C PHE A 70 -3.37 11.96 -0.39
N ILE A 71 -2.04 11.91 -0.33
CA ILE A 71 -1.21 11.44 -1.44
C ILE A 71 -0.30 10.34 -0.94
N THR A 72 -0.05 9.34 -1.78
CA THR A 72 1.04 8.40 -1.56
C THR A 72 2.12 8.66 -2.59
N MET A 73 3.37 8.41 -2.19
CA MET A 73 4.52 8.49 -3.08
C MET A 73 5.46 7.34 -2.76
N ASN A 74 6.11 6.82 -3.80
CA ASN A 74 7.16 5.82 -3.69
C ASN A 74 8.47 6.48 -4.15
N PRO A 75 9.26 7.08 -3.26
CA PRO A 75 10.55 7.68 -3.61
C PRO A 75 11.53 6.63 -4.14
N GLY A 76 12.43 7.01 -5.05
CA GLY A 76 13.52 6.14 -5.52
C GLY A 76 13.14 5.09 -6.58
N TYR A 77 11.87 4.99 -6.97
CA TYR A 77 11.47 4.15 -8.10
C TYR A 77 11.67 4.85 -9.45
N ALA A 78 12.00 4.08 -10.49
CA ALA A 78 12.16 4.61 -11.85
C ALA A 78 10.87 5.28 -12.35
N GLY A 79 11.00 6.39 -13.07
CA GLY A 79 9.87 7.16 -13.61
C GLY A 79 9.08 7.93 -12.55
N ARG A 80 9.67 8.19 -11.39
CA ARG A 80 9.07 9.01 -10.32
C ARG A 80 9.76 10.37 -10.24
N THR A 81 8.95 11.42 -10.12
CA THR A 81 9.42 12.79 -9.92
C THR A 81 9.46 13.13 -8.44
N GLU A 82 10.35 14.03 -8.04
CA GLU A 82 10.18 14.65 -6.73
C GLU A 82 9.03 15.64 -6.76
N LEU A 83 8.31 15.75 -5.64
CA LEU A 83 7.28 16.76 -5.50
C LEU A 83 7.91 18.15 -5.44
N PRO A 84 7.34 19.15 -6.12
CA PRO A 84 7.72 20.55 -5.94
C PRO A 84 7.62 21.01 -4.48
N GLU A 85 8.52 21.89 -4.02
CA GLU A 85 8.57 22.35 -2.62
C GLU A 85 7.29 23.06 -2.17
N ASN A 86 6.67 23.85 -3.05
CA ASN A 86 5.38 24.48 -2.82
C ASN A 86 4.27 23.45 -2.55
N LEU A 87 4.31 22.30 -3.22
CA LEU A 87 3.35 21.21 -3.00
C LEU A 87 3.69 20.44 -1.72
N LYS A 88 4.97 20.10 -1.48
CA LYS A 88 5.41 19.43 -0.24
C LYS A 88 4.97 20.21 1.01
N ALA A 89 5.04 21.54 0.98
CA ALA A 89 4.62 22.41 2.09
C ALA A 89 3.12 22.32 2.43
N LEU A 90 2.27 21.83 1.52
CA LEU A 90 0.84 21.65 1.75
C LEU A 90 0.49 20.33 2.45
N PHE A 91 1.42 19.37 2.48
CA PHE A 91 1.19 18.04 3.01
C PHE A 91 2.10 17.76 4.20
N ARG A 92 1.58 16.97 5.15
CA ARG A 92 2.38 16.42 6.24
C ARG A 92 2.93 15.05 5.82
N SER A 93 4.24 14.89 5.85
CA SER A 93 4.89 13.62 5.51
C SER A 93 4.73 12.59 6.65
N CYS A 94 4.56 11.33 6.26
CA CYS A 94 4.58 10.17 7.15
C CYS A 94 5.39 9.05 6.47
N ALA A 95 6.43 8.56 7.14
CA ALA A 95 7.30 7.54 6.55
C ALA A 95 6.83 6.14 6.97
N MET A 96 6.44 5.32 5.99
CA MET A 96 5.96 3.94 6.20
C MET A 96 7.01 2.93 5.72
N ILE A 97 8.20 2.94 6.36
CA ILE A 97 9.40 2.25 5.83
C ILE A 97 9.39 0.74 6.12
N VAL A 98 9.14 0.34 7.36
CA VAL A 98 9.23 -1.06 7.78
C VAL A 98 7.91 -1.47 8.45
N PRO A 99 7.12 -2.37 7.84
CA PRO A 99 5.94 -2.93 8.49
C PRO A 99 6.33 -4.02 9.49
N ASP A 100 5.54 -4.17 10.56
CA ASP A 100 5.67 -5.31 11.47
C ASP A 100 5.01 -6.55 10.86
N VAL A 101 5.80 -7.32 10.10
CA VAL A 101 5.31 -8.49 9.38
C VAL A 101 4.86 -9.60 10.33
N LEU A 102 5.45 -9.70 11.53
CA LEU A 102 5.13 -10.74 12.50
C LEU A 102 3.70 -10.61 13.00
N PHE A 103 3.32 -9.42 13.49
CA PHE A 103 1.95 -9.20 13.95
C PHE A 103 0.93 -9.29 12.81
N ILE A 104 1.30 -8.88 11.59
CA ILE A 104 0.42 -9.04 10.44
C ILE A 104 0.18 -10.52 10.14
N CYS A 105 1.24 -11.34 10.12
CA CYS A 105 1.13 -12.79 9.89
C CYS A 105 0.28 -13.47 10.96
N GLU A 106 0.53 -13.16 12.23
CA GLU A 106 -0.22 -13.74 13.36
C GLU A 106 -1.71 -13.43 13.26
N ASN A 107 -2.08 -12.15 13.10
CA ASN A 107 -3.49 -11.75 12.98
C ASN A 107 -4.16 -12.35 11.75
N MET A 108 -3.45 -12.45 10.62
CA MET A 108 -3.99 -13.07 9.42
C MET A 108 -4.25 -14.56 9.62
N LEU A 109 -3.31 -15.31 10.20
CA LEU A 109 -3.51 -16.73 10.50
C LEU A 109 -4.68 -16.94 11.47
N MET A 110 -4.79 -16.12 12.52
CA MET A 110 -5.95 -16.15 13.43
C MET A 110 -7.25 -15.91 12.66
N SER A 111 -7.30 -14.93 11.76
CA SER A 111 -8.49 -14.63 10.96
C SER A 111 -8.88 -15.74 9.98
N GLU A 112 -7.93 -16.59 9.59
CA GLU A 112 -8.15 -17.75 8.72
C GLU A 112 -8.53 -19.02 9.52
N GLY A 113 -8.61 -18.94 10.85
CA GLY A 113 -9.05 -20.02 11.74
C GLY A 113 -7.92 -20.90 12.28
N PHE A 114 -6.66 -20.44 12.24
CA PHE A 114 -5.54 -21.13 12.88
C PHE A 114 -5.54 -20.89 14.39
N ILE A 115 -5.40 -21.96 15.17
CA ILE A 115 -5.34 -21.92 16.64
C ILE A 115 -3.91 -21.60 17.10
N ASN A 116 -2.91 -22.20 16.44
CA ASN A 116 -1.48 -22.04 16.78
C ASN A 116 -0.83 -20.86 16.02
N ALA A 117 -1.62 -19.86 15.62
CA ALA A 117 -1.23 -18.77 14.74
C ALA A 117 0.03 -18.03 15.18
N ARG A 118 0.21 -17.78 16.49
CA ARG A 118 1.40 -17.10 17.03
C ARG A 118 2.69 -17.88 16.77
N ALA A 119 2.71 -19.17 17.13
CA ALA A 119 3.88 -20.02 16.93
C ALA A 119 4.20 -20.17 15.43
N LEU A 120 3.16 -20.36 14.61
CA LEU A 120 3.27 -20.49 13.16
C LEU A 120 3.76 -19.20 12.48
N ALA A 121 3.30 -18.03 12.92
CA ALA A 121 3.74 -16.74 12.40
C ALA A 121 5.24 -16.50 12.67
N HIS A 122 5.72 -16.82 13.87
CA HIS A 122 7.15 -16.77 14.18
C HIS A 122 7.96 -17.68 13.24
N LYS A 123 7.56 -18.96 13.09
CA LYS A 123 8.22 -19.89 12.17
C LYS A 123 8.24 -19.36 10.73
N PHE A 124 7.10 -18.87 10.25
CA PHE A 124 6.93 -18.33 8.90
C PHE A 124 7.84 -17.13 8.63
N VAL A 125 7.83 -16.14 9.53
CA VAL A 125 8.62 -14.90 9.37
C VAL A 125 10.11 -15.20 9.46
N THR A 126 10.53 -16.06 10.40
CA THR A 126 11.91 -16.52 10.48
C THR A 126 12.35 -17.23 9.19
N LEU A 127 11.52 -18.13 8.66
CA LEU A 127 11.80 -18.81 7.38
C LEU A 127 11.96 -17.80 6.23
N TYR A 128 11.03 -16.86 6.06
CA TYR A 128 11.09 -15.86 4.98
C TYR A 128 12.32 -14.95 5.11
N SER A 129 12.66 -14.56 6.34
CA SER A 129 13.89 -13.79 6.60
C SER A 129 15.13 -14.59 6.21
N LEU A 130 15.19 -15.88 6.56
CA LEU A 130 16.30 -16.76 6.18
C LEU A 130 16.36 -16.97 4.67
N CYS A 131 15.23 -17.18 3.99
CA CYS A 131 15.17 -17.29 2.55
C CYS A 131 15.71 -16.03 1.85
N ASN A 132 15.35 -14.85 2.33
CA ASN A 132 15.85 -13.59 1.78
C ASN A 132 17.37 -13.40 2.00
N SER A 133 17.92 -13.92 3.10
CA SER A 133 19.34 -13.80 3.43
C SER A 133 20.24 -14.87 2.81
N LEU A 134 19.73 -16.10 2.65
CA LEU A 134 20.52 -17.28 2.30
C LEU A 134 20.36 -17.73 0.84
N LEU A 135 19.22 -17.45 0.21
CA LEU A 135 19.01 -17.85 -1.18
C LEU A 135 19.80 -16.96 -2.15
N SER A 136 20.03 -17.49 -3.35
CA SER A 136 20.63 -16.74 -4.44
C SER A 136 19.83 -15.47 -4.75
N LYS A 137 20.52 -14.40 -5.14
CA LYS A 137 19.87 -13.14 -5.52
C LYS A 137 19.26 -13.27 -6.91
N ALA A 138 18.01 -13.73 -6.99
CA ALA A 138 17.26 -13.78 -8.24
C ALA A 138 16.19 -12.66 -8.28
N MET A 139 16.03 -11.99 -9.42
CA MET A 139 15.10 -10.86 -9.55
C MET A 139 13.63 -11.24 -9.36
N HIS A 140 13.26 -12.50 -9.59
CA HIS A 140 11.90 -12.99 -9.46
C HIS A 140 11.54 -13.46 -8.04
N TYR A 141 12.50 -13.49 -7.12
CA TYR A 141 12.21 -13.76 -5.71
C TYR A 141 11.53 -12.54 -5.07
N ASP A 142 10.33 -12.76 -4.54
CA ASP A 142 9.53 -11.76 -3.85
C ASP A 142 9.18 -12.27 -2.45
N TRP A 143 9.90 -11.73 -1.45
CA TRP A 143 9.66 -11.96 -0.02
C TRP A 143 8.86 -10.82 0.62
N GLY A 144 8.32 -9.90 -0.18
CA GLY A 144 7.58 -8.75 0.28
C GLY A 144 6.22 -9.10 0.90
N LEU A 145 5.64 -8.13 1.61
CA LEU A 145 4.37 -8.33 2.33
C LEU A 145 3.21 -8.80 1.43
N ARG A 146 3.20 -8.43 0.15
CA ARG A 146 2.17 -8.90 -0.80
C ARG A 146 2.27 -10.40 -1.05
N ALA A 147 3.49 -10.92 -1.26
CA ALA A 147 3.73 -12.36 -1.41
C ALA A 147 3.38 -13.12 -0.12
N VAL A 148 3.77 -12.59 1.05
CA VAL A 148 3.39 -13.13 2.35
C VAL A 148 1.87 -13.25 2.49
N LYS A 149 1.12 -12.17 2.21
CA LYS A 149 -0.35 -12.18 2.27
C LYS A 149 -0.99 -13.23 1.35
N ALA A 150 -0.41 -13.46 0.18
CA ALA A 150 -0.92 -14.47 -0.76
C ALA A 150 -0.77 -15.89 -0.18
N VAL A 151 0.38 -16.21 0.42
CA VAL A 151 0.61 -17.52 1.05
C VAL A 151 -0.33 -17.77 2.23
N LEU A 152 -0.51 -16.77 3.10
CA LEU A 152 -1.38 -16.92 4.27
C LEU A 152 -2.85 -17.13 3.89
N ARG A 153 -3.33 -16.44 2.84
CA ARG A 153 -4.67 -16.67 2.28
C ARG A 153 -4.83 -18.07 1.70
N GLN A 154 -3.80 -18.58 1.01
CA GLN A 154 -3.80 -19.95 0.52
C GLN A 154 -3.82 -20.97 1.67
N ALA A 155 -3.03 -20.74 2.72
CA ALA A 155 -3.03 -21.57 3.93
C ALA A 155 -4.42 -21.60 4.59
N GLY A 156 -5.11 -20.45 4.64
CA GLY A 156 -6.51 -20.37 5.12
C GLY A 156 -7.50 -21.14 4.25
N ALA A 157 -7.35 -21.10 2.93
CA ALA A 157 -8.15 -21.91 2.02
C ALA A 157 -7.95 -23.42 2.27
N LEU A 158 -6.70 -23.85 2.47
CA LEU A 158 -6.39 -25.23 2.82
C LEU A 158 -6.96 -25.63 4.18
N LYS A 159 -6.88 -24.75 5.20
CA LYS A 159 -7.46 -24.99 6.53
C LYS A 159 -8.98 -25.22 6.47
N ARG A 160 -9.69 -24.49 5.61
CA ARG A 160 -11.14 -24.70 5.40
C ARG A 160 -11.47 -25.98 4.67
N ALA A 161 -10.64 -26.40 3.72
CA ALA A 161 -10.82 -27.65 3.00
C ALA A 161 -10.52 -28.88 3.89
N ASP A 162 -9.46 -28.79 4.70
CA ASP A 162 -8.89 -29.88 5.47
C ASP A 162 -8.82 -29.56 6.97
N ILE A 163 -9.99 -29.47 7.63
CA ILE A 163 -10.12 -28.97 9.02
C ILE A 163 -9.32 -29.80 10.05
N ASN A 164 -9.21 -31.11 9.82
CA ASN A 164 -8.60 -32.05 10.77
C ASN A 164 -7.09 -32.24 10.58
N VAL A 165 -6.49 -31.59 9.58
CA VAL A 165 -5.05 -31.69 9.33
C VAL A 165 -4.30 -30.73 10.26
N ASP A 166 -3.12 -31.18 10.70
CA ASP A 166 -2.21 -30.35 11.51
C ASP A 166 -1.88 -29.03 10.79
N GLU A 167 -1.96 -27.94 11.53
CA GLU A 167 -1.73 -26.59 11.04
C GLU A 167 -0.30 -26.37 10.54
N ASP A 168 0.69 -27.01 11.18
CA ASP A 168 2.08 -26.98 10.72
C ASP A 168 2.19 -27.59 9.30
N VAL A 169 1.50 -28.70 9.06
CA VAL A 169 1.50 -29.39 7.76
C VAL A 169 0.78 -28.56 6.69
N LEU A 170 -0.35 -27.93 7.04
CA LEU A 170 -1.09 -27.06 6.13
C LEU A 170 -0.25 -25.84 5.71
N LEU A 171 0.43 -25.20 6.65
CA LEU A 171 1.29 -24.06 6.35
C LEU A 171 2.48 -24.48 5.47
N MET A 172 3.11 -25.64 5.74
CA MET A 172 4.18 -26.17 4.89
C MET A 172 3.70 -26.48 3.47
N ARG A 173 2.49 -27.03 3.29
CA ARG A 173 1.90 -27.24 1.96
C ARG A 173 1.72 -25.93 1.22
N ALA A 174 1.13 -24.92 1.86
CA ALA A 174 0.96 -23.60 1.26
C ALA A 174 2.29 -22.96 0.85
N LEU A 175 3.31 -23.06 1.72
CA LEU A 175 4.67 -22.60 1.46
C LEU A 175 5.30 -23.29 0.27
N ARG A 176 5.21 -24.63 0.22
CA ARG A 176 5.75 -25.43 -0.89
C ARG A 176 5.07 -25.04 -2.20
N ASP A 177 3.74 -25.08 -2.24
CA ASP A 177 2.98 -24.90 -3.48
C ASP A 177 3.17 -23.49 -4.06
N PHE A 178 3.32 -22.47 -3.19
CA PHE A 178 3.58 -21.11 -3.63
C PHE A 178 5.02 -20.86 -4.10
N ASN A 179 6.00 -21.51 -3.47
CA ASN A 179 7.42 -21.22 -3.72
C ASN A 179 8.06 -22.18 -4.73
N ILE A 180 7.50 -23.39 -4.95
CA ILE A 180 8.10 -24.39 -5.84
C ILE A 180 8.29 -23.86 -7.26
N ALA A 181 7.32 -23.11 -7.79
CA ALA A 181 7.40 -22.52 -9.13
C ALA A 181 8.44 -21.40 -9.25
N LYS A 182 8.89 -20.83 -8.13
CA LYS A 182 9.83 -19.71 -8.08
C LYS A 182 11.26 -20.17 -7.87
N ILE A 183 11.47 -21.17 -7.02
CA ILE A 183 12.80 -21.66 -6.63
C ILE A 183 13.51 -22.30 -7.82
N THR A 184 14.72 -21.83 -8.12
CA THR A 184 15.57 -22.39 -9.19
C THR A 184 16.03 -23.80 -8.85
N THR A 185 16.30 -24.62 -9.86
CA THR A 185 16.72 -26.03 -9.73
C THR A 185 17.94 -26.19 -8.82
N ASP A 186 18.87 -25.25 -8.88
CA ASP A 186 20.13 -25.18 -8.12
C ASP A 186 19.94 -24.96 -6.61
N VAL A 187 18.75 -24.55 -6.17
CA VAL A 187 18.38 -24.43 -4.74
C VAL A 187 17.56 -25.64 -4.27
N ARG A 188 16.98 -26.41 -5.20
CA ARG A 188 16.39 -27.70 -4.87
C ARG A 188 17.57 -28.63 -4.63
N VAL A 189 17.75 -29.03 -3.38
CA VAL A 189 18.59 -30.21 -3.11
C VAL A 189 17.84 -31.36 -3.74
N ASP A 190 18.25 -31.76 -4.94
CA ASP A 190 17.82 -33.01 -5.54
C ASP A 190 18.17 -34.13 -4.54
N ASP A 191 17.17 -34.94 -4.17
CA ASP A 191 17.37 -36.24 -3.53
C ASP A 191 18.16 -37.16 -4.48
#